data_AF-T1EGZ1-F1
#
_entry.id   AF-T1EGZ1-F1
#
_cell.length_a   1.000
_cell.length_b   1.000
_cell.length_c   1.000
_cell.angle_alpha   90.00
_cell.angle_beta   90.00
_cell.angle_gamma   90.00
#
_symmetry.space_group_name_H-M   'P 1'
#
loop_
_entity.id
_entity.type
_entity.pdbx_description
1 polymer ?
#
loop_
_entity_poly.entity_id
_entity_poly.type
_entity_poly.pdbx_seq_one_letter_code
_entity_poly.pdbx_strand_id
1 'polypeptide(L)'
;LKEKGNKFFFAKKFPEAIKCYTKAIDLNPNMAAFYTNRALCNLNLKQWTLVCQDCRIAIDLDPNKVKGYLYMGQALMEMRMYDESIASLTKANDLASNQKHCYTDEIHTLLRLAKKRKLLANEEAEYKSITELQTLLSRLLEEKKERFALIGLLAHLAFSYWLIKLMRAEMTDLFKKAEILKNNRNIPDVMCGKISFELIRDPVITPGGITYDRRDIEEHLLKVGHFDPITRCPLSFDQLIPNAAMKEVLDKYIKDNPWS
;
A
#
# COMPACT_ATOMS: atom_id res chain seq x y z
N LEU A 1 25.32 -27.28 -12.14
CA LEU A 1 23.89 -27.50 -11.82
C LEU A 1 23.04 -26.24 -11.95
N LYS A 2 23.51 -25.09 -11.44
CA LYS A 2 22.89 -23.76 -11.65
C LYS A 2 22.46 -23.49 -13.10
N GLU A 3 23.37 -23.67 -14.06
CA GLU A 3 23.08 -23.40 -15.49
C GLU A 3 22.03 -24.33 -16.08
N LYS A 4 21.98 -25.60 -15.64
CA LYS A 4 20.93 -26.53 -16.04
C LYS A 4 19.57 -26.08 -15.49
N GLY A 5 19.53 -25.65 -14.23
CA GLY A 5 18.35 -25.03 -13.62
C GLY A 5 17.88 -23.78 -14.39
N ASN A 6 18.81 -22.90 -14.78
CA ASN A 6 18.51 -21.72 -15.59
C ASN A 6 17.91 -22.11 -16.95
N LYS A 7 18.46 -23.13 -17.64
CA LYS A 7 17.91 -23.63 -18.91
C LYS A 7 16.47 -24.12 -18.76
N PHE A 8 16.16 -24.89 -17.71
CA PHE A 8 14.79 -25.33 -17.44
C PHE A 8 13.86 -24.16 -17.07
N PHE A 9 14.37 -23.17 -16.34
CA PHE A 9 13.62 -21.95 -16.02
C PHE A 9 13.22 -21.18 -17.28
N PHE A 10 14.17 -20.95 -18.21
CA PHE A 10 13.88 -20.29 -19.49
C PHE A 10 12.93 -21.11 -20.37
N ALA A 11 12.98 -22.44 -20.26
CA ALA A 11 12.02 -23.34 -20.91
C ALA A 11 10.65 -23.41 -20.20
N LYS A 12 10.39 -22.59 -19.18
CA LYS A 12 9.17 -22.60 -18.33
C LYS A 12 8.89 -23.94 -17.64
N LYS A 13 9.90 -24.80 -17.51
CA LYS A 13 9.85 -26.09 -16.80
C LYS A 13 10.25 -25.89 -15.35
N PHE A 14 9.38 -25.21 -14.60
CA PHE A 14 9.65 -24.81 -13.21
C PHE A 14 9.87 -25.99 -12.25
N PRO A 15 9.10 -27.09 -12.29
CA PRO A 15 9.33 -28.24 -11.41
C PRO A 15 10.70 -28.89 -11.61
N GLU A 16 11.17 -29.01 -12.85
CA GLU A 16 12.48 -29.56 -13.19
C GLU A 16 13.61 -28.60 -12.82
N ALA A 17 13.39 -27.29 -12.96
CA ALA A 17 14.32 -26.27 -12.48
C ALA A 17 14.48 -26.35 -10.95
N ILE A 18 13.38 -26.49 -10.20
CA ILE A 18 13.39 -26.67 -8.74
C ILE A 18 14.22 -27.89 -8.36
N LYS A 19 14.02 -29.05 -9.01
CA LYS A 19 14.84 -30.26 -8.75
C LYS A 19 16.32 -30.00 -8.99
N CYS A 20 16.67 -29.23 -10.03
CA CYS A 20 18.06 -28.87 -10.32
C CYS A 20 18.65 -27.91 -9.28
N TYR A 21 17.87 -26.95 -8.79
CA TYR A 21 18.30 -26.02 -7.74
C TYR A 21 18.40 -26.69 -6.37
N THR A 22 17.47 -27.58 -6.01
CA THR A 22 17.56 -28.37 -4.78
C THR A 22 18.83 -29.21 -4.78
N LYS A 23 19.15 -29.93 -5.88
CA LYS A 23 20.44 -30.63 -6.00
C LYS A 23 21.66 -29.70 -5.88
N ALA A 24 21.55 -28.45 -6.33
CA ALA A 24 22.63 -27.48 -6.19
C ALA A 24 22.77 -26.98 -4.74
N ILE A 25 21.66 -26.85 -4.02
CA ILE A 25 21.60 -26.52 -2.58
C ILE A 25 22.20 -27.66 -1.76
N ASP A 26 21.85 -28.92 -2.05
CA ASP A 26 22.37 -30.09 -1.35
C ASP A 26 23.90 -30.19 -1.46
N LEU A 27 24.48 -29.76 -2.58
CA LEU A 27 25.92 -29.74 -2.79
C LEU A 27 26.62 -28.53 -2.18
N ASN A 28 25.95 -27.37 -2.13
CA ASN A 28 26.50 -26.17 -1.51
C ASN A 28 25.36 -25.32 -0.91
N PRO A 29 25.08 -25.50 0.40
CA PRO A 29 23.97 -24.84 1.07
C PRO A 29 24.25 -23.38 1.43
N ASN A 30 25.48 -22.89 1.31
CA ASN A 30 25.86 -21.53 1.70
C ASN A 30 25.68 -20.50 0.57
N MET A 31 25.19 -20.92 -0.60
CA MET A 31 25.02 -20.06 -1.76
C MET A 31 23.59 -19.48 -1.82
N ALA A 32 23.42 -18.24 -1.34
CA ALA A 32 22.13 -17.52 -1.35
C ALA A 32 21.44 -17.48 -2.73
N ALA A 33 22.23 -17.44 -3.81
CA ALA A 33 21.70 -17.39 -5.18
C ALA A 33 20.86 -18.62 -5.57
N PHE A 34 21.14 -19.80 -5.01
CA PHE A 34 20.37 -21.00 -5.32
C PHE A 34 18.97 -20.93 -4.72
N TYR A 35 18.86 -20.42 -3.48
CA TYR A 35 17.58 -20.20 -2.82
C TYR A 35 16.76 -19.14 -3.54
N THR A 36 17.36 -18.00 -3.95
CA THR A 36 16.61 -16.98 -4.71
C THR A 36 16.12 -17.50 -6.07
N ASN A 37 16.89 -18.37 -6.73
CA ASN A 37 16.48 -18.94 -8.02
C ASN A 37 15.38 -20.00 -7.86
N ARG A 38 15.43 -20.79 -6.78
CA ARG A 38 14.36 -21.72 -6.42
C ARG A 38 13.08 -20.98 -6.02
N ALA A 39 13.21 -19.93 -5.21
CA ALA A 39 12.13 -19.03 -4.84
C ALA A 39 11.44 -18.45 -6.08
N LEU A 40 12.20 -17.98 -7.08
CA LEU A 40 11.63 -17.47 -8.32
C LEU A 40 10.82 -18.54 -9.09
N CYS A 41 11.25 -19.79 -9.09
CA CYS A 41 10.46 -20.88 -9.67
C CYS A 41 9.16 -21.12 -8.90
N ASN A 42 9.24 -21.16 -7.56
CA ASN A 42 8.09 -21.33 -6.68
C ASN A 42 7.09 -20.16 -6.81
N LEU A 43 7.59 -18.95 -7.07
CA LEU A 43 6.78 -17.76 -7.32
C LEU A 43 5.94 -17.90 -8.59
N ASN A 44 6.55 -18.42 -9.68
CA ASN A 44 5.81 -18.72 -10.91
C ASN A 44 4.78 -19.85 -10.73
N LEU A 45 5.02 -20.77 -9.79
CA LEU A 45 4.07 -21.82 -9.40
C LEU A 45 3.05 -21.38 -8.35
N LYS A 46 3.06 -20.11 -7.91
CA LYS A 46 2.19 -19.55 -6.86
C LYS A 46 2.30 -20.26 -5.50
N GLN A 47 3.46 -20.82 -5.19
CA GLN A 47 3.74 -21.51 -3.92
C GLN A 47 4.32 -20.53 -2.90
N TRP A 48 3.51 -19.58 -2.44
CA TRP A 48 3.96 -18.42 -1.65
C TRP A 48 4.68 -18.77 -0.35
N THR A 49 4.23 -19.81 0.36
CA THR A 49 4.83 -20.26 1.61
C THR A 49 6.27 -20.75 1.41
N LEU A 50 6.51 -21.52 0.35
CA LEU A 50 7.83 -22.02 -0.03
C LEU A 50 8.74 -20.88 -0.52
N VAL A 51 8.18 -19.88 -1.23
CA VAL A 51 8.93 -18.67 -1.60
C VAL A 51 9.44 -17.95 -0.36
N CYS A 52 8.59 -17.72 0.64
CA CYS A 52 9.00 -17.06 1.88
C CYS A 52 10.07 -17.84 2.64
N GLN A 53 9.98 -19.17 2.70
CA GLN A 53 11.02 -20.00 3.33
C GLN A 53 12.37 -19.87 2.61
N ASP A 54 12.38 -20.02 1.28
CA ASP A 54 13.59 -19.89 0.46
C ASP A 54 14.19 -18.48 0.56
N CYS A 55 13.36 -17.44 0.56
CA CYS A 55 13.83 -16.07 0.67
C CYS A 55 14.39 -15.76 2.07
N ARG A 56 13.80 -16.29 3.15
CA ARG A 56 14.34 -16.12 4.51
C ARG A 56 15.74 -16.72 4.60
N ILE A 57 15.93 -17.95 4.13
CA ILE A 57 17.26 -18.59 4.10
C ILE A 57 18.24 -17.78 3.22
N ALA A 58 17.78 -17.28 2.07
CA ALA A 58 18.64 -16.46 1.20
C ALA A 58 19.09 -15.15 1.88
N ILE A 59 18.21 -14.53 2.68
CA ILE A 59 18.48 -13.30 3.43
C ILE A 59 19.42 -13.59 4.61
N ASP A 60 19.24 -14.70 5.31
CA ASP A 60 20.12 -15.12 6.41
C ASP A 60 21.55 -15.38 5.91
N LEU A 61 21.70 -15.90 4.68
CA LEU A 61 22.99 -16.12 4.03
C LEU A 61 23.61 -14.84 3.43
N ASP A 62 22.79 -13.96 2.85
CA ASP A 62 23.22 -12.72 2.20
C ASP A 62 22.20 -11.60 2.48
N PRO A 63 22.40 -10.81 3.56
CA PRO A 63 21.50 -9.70 3.92
C PRO A 63 21.46 -8.57 2.90
N ASN A 64 22.40 -8.51 1.95
CA ASN A 64 22.44 -7.49 0.92
C ASN A 64 21.71 -7.92 -0.37
N LYS A 65 21.07 -9.09 -0.35
CA LYS A 65 20.39 -9.67 -1.51
C LYS A 65 19.03 -9.03 -1.79
N VAL A 66 19.03 -7.99 -2.65
CA VAL A 66 17.80 -7.27 -3.08
C VAL A 66 16.68 -8.22 -3.55
N LYS A 67 17.02 -9.22 -4.38
CA LYS A 67 16.02 -10.17 -4.91
C LYS A 67 15.34 -11.03 -3.85
N GLY A 68 16.04 -11.35 -2.74
CA GLY A 68 15.46 -12.10 -1.63
C GLY A 68 14.31 -11.32 -0.99
N TYR A 69 14.54 -10.05 -0.68
CA TYR A 69 13.51 -9.16 -0.14
C TYR A 69 12.38 -8.87 -1.14
N LEU A 70 12.69 -8.71 -2.42
CA LEU A 70 11.68 -8.46 -3.47
C LEU A 70 10.71 -9.64 -3.61
N TYR A 71 11.22 -10.87 -3.76
CA TYR A 71 10.38 -12.06 -3.90
C TYR A 71 9.64 -12.39 -2.60
N MET A 72 10.26 -12.16 -1.44
CA MET A 72 9.58 -12.27 -0.14
C MET A 72 8.42 -11.28 -0.03
N GLY A 73 8.64 -10.02 -0.39
CA GLY A 73 7.61 -8.99 -0.39
C GLY A 73 6.43 -9.33 -1.30
N GLN A 74 6.71 -9.86 -2.50
CA GLN A 74 5.68 -10.29 -3.44
C GLN A 74 4.87 -11.48 -2.91
N ALA A 75 5.52 -12.49 -2.33
CA ALA A 75 4.84 -13.64 -1.75
C ALA A 75 3.98 -13.26 -0.52
N LEU A 76 4.49 -12.40 0.37
CA LEU A 76 3.76 -11.89 1.52
C LEU A 76 2.51 -11.08 1.11
N MET A 77 2.61 -10.31 0.03
CA MET A 77 1.48 -9.56 -0.52
C MET A 77 0.35 -10.49 -0.98
N GLU A 78 0.69 -11.63 -1.61
CA GLU A 78 -0.29 -12.63 -2.05
C GLU A 78 -0.88 -13.42 -0.86
N MET A 79 -0.13 -13.57 0.24
CA MET A 79 -0.62 -14.16 1.50
C MET A 79 -1.42 -13.18 2.37
N ARG A 80 -1.72 -11.97 1.88
CA ARG A 80 -2.41 -10.88 2.62
C ARG A 80 -1.66 -10.37 3.85
N MET A 81 -0.35 -10.63 3.96
CA MET A 81 0.52 -10.12 5.02
C MET A 81 1.15 -8.79 4.57
N TYR A 82 0.31 -7.75 4.46
CA TYR A 82 0.71 -6.51 3.78
C TYR A 82 1.77 -5.69 4.51
N ASP A 83 1.74 -5.67 5.85
CA ASP A 83 2.73 -4.92 6.64
C ASP A 83 4.14 -5.49 6.47
N GLU A 84 4.29 -6.81 6.60
CA GLU A 84 5.56 -7.49 6.37
C GLU A 84 6.02 -7.37 4.91
N SER A 85 5.08 -7.38 3.97
CA SER A 85 5.36 -7.16 2.54
C SER A 85 5.97 -5.77 2.30
N ILE A 86 5.33 -4.71 2.82
CA ILE A 86 5.81 -3.33 2.69
C ILE A 86 7.17 -3.18 3.37
N ALA A 87 7.35 -3.74 4.57
CA ALA A 87 8.63 -3.73 5.27
C ALA A 87 9.76 -4.44 4.50
N SER A 88 9.44 -5.54 3.82
CA SER A 88 10.41 -6.27 2.99
C SER A 88 10.77 -5.50 1.72
N LEU A 89 9.76 -4.95 1.03
CA LEU A 89 9.95 -4.17 -0.20
C LEU A 89 10.66 -2.82 0.05
N THR A 90 10.43 -2.18 1.20
CA THR A 90 11.16 -0.95 1.59
C THR A 90 12.63 -1.24 1.83
N LYS A 91 12.96 -2.32 2.55
CA LYS A 91 14.35 -2.79 2.66
C LYS A 91 14.98 -3.11 1.30
N ALA A 92 14.23 -3.74 0.40
CA ALA A 92 14.69 -3.99 -0.97
C ALA A 92 15.02 -2.69 -1.71
N ASN A 93 14.19 -1.65 -1.54
CA ASN A 93 14.41 -0.33 -2.12
C ASN A 93 15.68 0.32 -1.59
N ASP A 94 15.87 0.32 -0.26
CA ASP A 94 17.04 0.93 0.39
C ASP A 94 18.34 0.26 -0.07
N LEU A 95 18.34 -1.08 -0.17
CA LEU A 95 19.48 -1.84 -0.70
C LEU A 95 19.72 -1.57 -2.18
N ALA A 96 18.66 -1.46 -2.99
CA ALA A 96 18.78 -1.17 -4.41
C ALA A 96 19.33 0.24 -4.68
N SER A 97 18.91 1.24 -3.89
CA SER A 97 19.42 2.61 -3.92
C SER A 97 20.91 2.66 -3.58
N ASN A 98 21.35 1.91 -2.55
CA ASN A 98 22.76 1.82 -2.17
C ASN A 98 23.62 1.13 -3.24
N GLN A 99 23.07 0.13 -3.93
CA GLN A 99 23.78 -0.66 -4.95
C GLN A 99 23.66 -0.09 -6.38
N LYS A 100 22.99 1.07 -6.56
CA LYS A 100 22.69 1.70 -7.87
C LYS A 100 22.14 0.69 -8.89
N HIS A 101 21.24 -0.19 -8.45
CA HIS A 101 20.69 -1.26 -9.28
C HIS A 101 19.47 -0.83 -10.09
N CYS A 102 19.27 -1.45 -11.26
CA CYS A 102 18.18 -1.16 -12.23
C CYS A 102 16.77 -1.60 -11.78
N TYR A 103 16.62 -2.17 -10.58
CA TYR A 103 15.34 -2.71 -10.09
C TYR A 103 14.44 -1.67 -9.40
N THR A 104 14.84 -0.41 -9.33
CA THR A 104 14.14 0.66 -8.60
C THR A 104 12.68 0.80 -9.04
N ASP A 105 12.42 0.77 -10.35
CA ASP A 105 11.07 0.97 -10.88
C ASP A 105 10.15 -0.21 -10.52
N GLU A 106 10.65 -1.45 -10.63
CA GLU A 106 9.92 -2.65 -10.23
C GLU A 106 9.56 -2.61 -8.74
N ILE A 107 10.53 -2.26 -7.87
CA ILE A 107 10.31 -2.14 -6.43
C ILE A 107 9.27 -1.05 -6.12
N HIS A 108 9.35 0.11 -6.77
CA HIS A 108 8.39 1.19 -6.59
C HIS A 108 6.98 0.82 -7.08
N THR A 109 6.85 0.03 -8.16
CA THR A 109 5.52 -0.46 -8.60
C THR A 109 4.94 -1.45 -7.60
N LEU A 110 5.75 -2.39 -7.10
CA LEU A 110 5.33 -3.36 -6.09
C LEU A 110 4.97 -2.70 -4.76
N LEU A 111 5.74 -1.70 -4.31
CA LEU A 111 5.43 -0.92 -3.10
C LEU A 111 4.08 -0.20 -3.20
N ARG A 112 3.81 0.45 -4.34
CA ARG A 112 2.51 1.09 -4.60
C ARG A 112 1.37 0.08 -4.58
N LEU A 113 1.57 -1.07 -5.22
CA LEU A 113 0.57 -2.14 -5.25
C LEU A 113 0.31 -2.71 -3.84
N ALA A 114 1.35 -2.95 -3.05
CA ALA A 114 1.24 -3.47 -1.68
C ALA A 114 0.49 -2.49 -0.78
N LYS A 115 0.82 -1.20 -0.82
CA LYS A 115 0.10 -0.14 -0.08
C LYS A 115 -1.38 -0.06 -0.50
N LYS A 116 -1.67 -0.11 -1.80
CA LYS A 116 -3.05 -0.14 -2.31
C LYS A 116 -3.83 -1.35 -1.82
N ARG A 117 -3.25 -2.55 -1.88
CA ARG A 117 -3.91 -3.78 -1.40
C ARG A 117 -4.14 -3.76 0.12
N LYS A 118 -3.19 -3.21 0.89
CA LYS A 118 -3.37 -2.98 2.33
C LYS A 118 -4.58 -2.09 2.62
N LEU A 119 -4.67 -0.95 1.93
CA LEU A 119 -5.80 -0.03 2.08
C LEU A 119 -7.13 -0.72 1.79
N LEU A 120 -7.23 -1.39 0.63
CA LEU A 120 -8.45 -2.09 0.24
C LEU A 120 -8.84 -3.17 1.26
N ALA A 121 -7.87 -3.92 1.78
CA ALA A 121 -8.14 -4.93 2.81
C ALA A 121 -8.63 -4.32 4.14
N ASN A 122 -8.08 -3.17 4.53
CA ASN A 122 -8.54 -2.44 5.71
C ASN A 122 -9.95 -1.88 5.50
N GLU A 123 -10.22 -1.30 4.33
CA GLU A 123 -11.56 -0.81 3.95
C GLU A 123 -12.59 -1.93 3.94
N GLU A 124 -12.24 -3.12 3.42
CA GLU A 124 -13.10 -4.32 3.45
C GLU A 124 -13.39 -4.78 4.89
N ALA A 125 -12.39 -4.79 5.78
CA ALA A 125 -12.55 -5.20 7.17
C ALA A 125 -13.41 -4.21 7.97
N GLU A 126 -13.20 -2.91 7.74
CA GLU A 126 -14.00 -1.85 8.34
C GLU A 126 -15.44 -1.92 7.85
N TYR A 127 -15.65 -2.10 6.54
CA TYR A 127 -16.99 -2.25 5.96
C TYR A 127 -17.74 -3.44 6.58
N LYS A 128 -17.07 -4.59 6.73
CA LYS A 128 -17.66 -5.75 7.42
C LYS A 128 -18.08 -5.40 8.84
N SER A 129 -17.21 -4.78 9.62
CA SER A 129 -17.49 -4.37 11.01
C SER A 129 -18.68 -3.41 11.10
N ILE A 130 -18.76 -2.45 10.17
CA ILE A 130 -19.88 -1.50 10.07
C ILE A 130 -21.18 -2.24 9.73
N THR A 131 -21.17 -3.15 8.76
CA THR A 131 -22.35 -3.92 8.40
C THR A 131 -22.84 -4.82 9.53
N GLU A 132 -21.92 -5.47 10.26
CA GLU A 132 -22.24 -6.27 11.44
C GLU A 132 -22.90 -5.40 12.52
N LEU A 133 -22.32 -4.24 12.82
CA LEU A 133 -22.88 -3.31 13.79
C LEU A 133 -24.26 -2.78 13.37
N GLN A 134 -24.45 -2.46 12.09
CA GLN A 134 -25.75 -2.03 11.56
C GLN A 134 -26.82 -3.13 11.67
N THR A 135 -26.46 -4.39 11.37
CA THR A 135 -27.39 -5.52 11.50
C THR A 135 -27.74 -5.84 12.95
N LEU A 136 -26.76 -5.74 13.86
CA LEU A 136 -26.98 -5.92 15.30
C LEU A 136 -27.92 -4.85 15.87
N LEU A 137 -27.68 -3.57 15.56
CA LEU A 137 -28.56 -2.47 15.98
C LEU A 137 -29.97 -2.63 15.43
N SER A 138 -30.10 -3.01 14.16
CA SER A 138 -31.40 -3.27 13.53
C SER A 138 -32.16 -4.40 14.22
N ARG A 139 -31.47 -5.48 14.61
CA ARG A 139 -32.03 -6.60 15.36
C ARG A 139 -32.50 -6.16 16.75
N LEU A 140 -31.66 -5.43 17.50
CA LEU A 140 -32.02 -4.94 18.83
C LEU A 140 -33.24 -4.01 18.81
N LEU A 141 -33.36 -3.17 17.78
CA LEU A 141 -34.55 -2.33 17.59
C LEU A 141 -35.81 -3.16 17.32
N GLU A 142 -35.71 -4.24 16.55
CA GLU A 142 -36.84 -5.14 16.27
C GLU A 142 -37.22 -5.96 17.52
N GLU A 143 -36.26 -6.49 18.27
CA GLU A 143 -36.53 -7.18 19.55
C GLU A 143 -37.21 -6.25 20.56
N LYS A 144 -36.77 -4.99 20.63
CA LYS A 144 -37.41 -3.98 21.49
C LYS A 144 -38.85 -3.74 21.04
N LYS A 145 -39.09 -3.61 19.73
CA LYS A 145 -40.43 -3.46 19.16
C LYS A 145 -41.36 -4.63 19.53
N GLU A 146 -40.88 -5.86 19.41
CA GLU A 146 -41.64 -7.06 19.79
C GLU A 146 -41.97 -7.07 21.29
N ARG A 147 -40.99 -6.75 22.16
CA ARG A 147 -41.23 -6.67 23.61
C ARG A 147 -42.27 -5.62 23.98
N PHE A 148 -42.26 -4.45 23.33
CA PHE A 148 -43.28 -3.43 23.57
C PHE A 148 -44.67 -3.88 23.10
N ALA A 149 -44.76 -4.63 21.99
CA ALA A 149 -46.03 -5.20 21.53
C ALA A 149 -46.61 -6.19 22.55
N LEU A 150 -45.77 -6.98 23.23
CA LEU A 150 -46.16 -7.93 24.27
C LEU A 150 -46.72 -7.26 25.55
N ILE A 151 -46.31 -6.03 25.88
CA ILE A 151 -46.72 -5.33 27.11
C ILE A 151 -48.15 -4.75 27.02
N GLY A 152 -48.75 -4.69 25.83
CA GLY A 152 -50.21 -4.60 25.64
C GLY A 152 -50.92 -3.27 26.01
N LEU A 153 -50.23 -2.23 26.50
CA LEU A 153 -50.84 -0.92 26.74
C LEU A 153 -50.91 -0.08 25.45
N LEU A 154 -52.12 0.07 24.89
CA LEU A 154 -52.43 0.81 23.65
C LEU A 154 -51.81 2.22 23.58
N ALA A 155 -51.84 2.98 24.68
CA ALA A 155 -51.28 4.34 24.74
C ALA A 155 -49.74 4.35 24.69
N HIS A 156 -49.08 3.37 25.30
CA HIS A 156 -47.63 3.23 25.25
C HIS A 156 -47.15 2.67 23.91
N LEU A 157 -47.96 1.86 23.23
CA LEU A 157 -47.63 1.22 21.96
C LEU A 157 -47.36 2.24 20.84
N ALA A 158 -48.23 3.25 20.70
CA ALA A 158 -48.11 4.26 19.64
C ALA A 158 -46.84 5.11 19.80
N PHE A 159 -46.56 5.55 21.04
CA PHE A 159 -45.35 6.30 21.35
C PHE A 159 -44.09 5.44 21.18
N SER A 160 -44.08 4.19 21.67
CA SER A 160 -42.93 3.30 21.49
C SER A 160 -42.66 2.97 20.02
N TYR A 161 -43.72 2.77 19.21
CA TYR A 161 -43.59 2.51 17.78
C TYR A 161 -43.04 3.72 17.04
N TRP A 162 -43.55 4.92 17.36
CA TRP A 162 -43.02 6.18 16.82
C TRP A 162 -41.55 6.38 17.20
N LEU A 163 -41.18 6.15 18.47
CA LEU A 163 -39.81 6.30 18.96
C LEU A 163 -38.85 5.34 18.26
N ILE A 164 -39.22 4.07 18.08
CA ILE A 164 -38.40 3.07 17.37
C ILE A 164 -38.25 3.46 15.90
N LYS A 165 -39.31 3.96 15.27
CA LYS A 165 -39.26 4.45 13.88
C LYS A 165 -38.32 5.66 13.76
N LEU A 166 -38.37 6.59 14.71
CA LEU A 166 -37.48 7.75 14.78
C LEU A 166 -36.02 7.30 14.96
N MET A 167 -35.73 6.46 15.95
CA MET A 167 -34.39 5.91 16.20
C MET A 167 -33.83 5.17 14.99
N ARG A 168 -34.65 4.40 14.26
CA ARG A 168 -34.24 3.74 13.02
C ARG A 168 -33.87 4.76 11.95
N ALA A 169 -34.65 5.84 11.80
CA ALA A 169 -34.36 6.90 10.84
C ALA A 169 -33.04 7.62 11.17
N GLU A 170 -32.85 8.04 12.42
CA GLU A 170 -31.62 8.67 12.90
C GLU A 170 -30.40 7.76 12.73
N MET A 171 -30.55 6.47 13.04
CA MET A 171 -29.50 5.47 12.81
C MET A 171 -29.11 5.40 11.33
N THR A 172 -30.09 5.30 10.43
CA THR A 172 -29.79 5.25 8.98
C THR A 172 -29.16 6.54 8.47
N ASP A 173 -29.56 7.69 9.01
CA ASP A 173 -28.97 8.99 8.68
C ASP A 173 -27.52 9.09 9.16
N LEU A 174 -27.22 8.58 10.36
CA LEU A 174 -25.86 8.52 10.90
C LEU A 174 -24.92 7.70 10.02
N PHE A 175 -25.33 6.50 9.59
CA PHE A 175 -24.53 5.67 8.69
C PHE A 175 -24.33 6.32 7.32
N LYS A 176 -25.36 6.96 6.77
CA LYS A 176 -25.24 7.73 5.51
C LYS A 176 -24.26 8.89 5.64
N LYS A 177 -24.31 9.65 6.74
CA LYS A 177 -23.37 10.74 7.01
C LYS A 177 -21.93 10.22 7.10
N ALA A 178 -21.71 9.10 7.79
CA ALA A 178 -20.39 8.47 7.86
C ALA A 178 -19.87 8.04 6.48
N GLU A 179 -20.73 7.48 5.64
CA GLU A 179 -20.40 7.08 4.26
C GLU A 179 -20.02 8.29 3.38
N ILE A 180 -20.77 9.40 3.47
CA ILE A 180 -20.47 10.63 2.74
C ILE A 180 -19.11 11.20 3.15
N LEU A 181 -18.82 11.24 4.45
CA LEU A 181 -17.53 11.72 4.95
C LEU A 181 -16.36 10.86 4.45
N LYS A 182 -16.53 9.53 4.39
CA LYS A 182 -15.52 8.60 3.87
C LYS A 182 -15.30 8.73 2.36
N ASN A 183 -16.35 9.06 1.60
CA ASN A 183 -16.27 9.23 0.16
C ASN A 183 -15.70 10.60 -0.25
N ASN A 184 -15.63 11.56 0.66
CA ASN A 184 -15.03 12.88 0.39
C ASN A 184 -13.50 12.79 0.38
N ARG A 185 -12.93 12.45 -0.78
CA ARG A 185 -11.50 12.23 -1.00
C ARG A 185 -10.80 13.44 -1.62
N ASN A 186 -11.10 14.64 -1.14
CA ASN A 186 -10.50 15.87 -1.66
C ASN A 186 -9.17 16.16 -0.96
N ILE A 187 -8.09 16.23 -1.75
CA ILE A 187 -6.77 16.61 -1.27
C ILE A 187 -6.69 18.15 -1.27
N PRO A 188 -6.25 18.80 -0.17
CA PRO A 188 -6.10 20.25 -0.16
C PRO A 188 -5.11 20.76 -1.23
N ASP A 189 -5.49 21.78 -1.99
CA ASP A 189 -4.69 22.36 -3.10
C ASP A 189 -3.28 22.83 -2.70
N VAL A 190 -3.08 23.12 -1.41
CA VAL A 190 -1.77 23.52 -0.84
C VAL A 190 -0.79 22.34 -0.82
N MET A 191 -1.30 21.11 -0.69
CA MET A 191 -0.51 19.88 -0.68
C MET A 191 -0.27 19.32 -2.10
N CYS A 192 -0.93 19.88 -3.10
CA CYS A 192 -0.80 19.48 -4.49
C CYS A 192 0.31 20.27 -5.21
N GLY A 193 1.07 19.57 -6.04
CA GLY A 193 2.11 20.14 -6.88
C GLY A 193 1.50 21.08 -7.91
N LYS A 194 2.15 22.22 -8.18
CA LYS A 194 1.64 23.22 -9.13
C LYS A 194 1.80 22.83 -10.60
N ILE A 195 2.49 21.71 -10.87
CA ILE A 195 2.72 21.16 -12.21
C ILE A 195 1.92 19.87 -12.40
N SER A 196 2.13 18.87 -11.54
CA SER A 196 1.42 17.59 -11.61
C SER A 196 -0.03 17.64 -11.15
N PHE A 197 -0.41 18.61 -10.31
CA PHE A 197 -1.69 18.65 -9.61
C PHE A 197 -1.98 17.40 -8.76
N GLU A 198 -0.94 16.60 -8.49
CA GLU A 198 -0.97 15.44 -7.60
C GLU A 198 -0.40 15.81 -6.22
N LEU A 199 -0.65 14.96 -5.22
CA LEU A 199 -0.02 15.09 -3.91
C LEU A 199 1.50 15.10 -4.04
N ILE A 200 2.14 16.12 -3.47
CA ILE A 200 3.60 16.29 -3.53
C ILE A 200 4.27 15.14 -2.76
N ARG A 201 5.27 14.49 -3.36
CA ARG A 201 6.02 13.40 -2.71
C ARG A 201 7.35 13.84 -2.14
N ASP A 202 8.08 14.66 -2.87
CA ASP A 202 9.33 15.25 -2.41
C ASP A 202 9.29 16.78 -2.57
N PRO A 203 8.82 17.50 -1.53
CA PRO A 203 8.59 18.93 -1.65
C PRO A 203 9.91 19.70 -1.69
N VAL A 204 10.06 20.54 -2.70
CA VAL A 204 11.17 21.50 -2.84
C VAL A 204 10.62 22.91 -2.99
N ILE A 205 11.24 23.88 -2.33
CA ILE A 205 10.85 25.29 -2.37
C ILE A 205 11.83 26.08 -3.23
N THR A 206 11.28 26.96 -4.09
CA THR A 206 12.06 27.91 -4.89
C THR A 206 12.32 29.20 -4.08
N PRO A 207 13.30 30.04 -4.48
CA PRO A 207 13.50 31.36 -3.87
C PRO A 207 12.27 32.27 -3.94
N GLY A 208 11.37 32.02 -4.89
CA GLY A 208 10.06 32.68 -4.99
C GLY A 208 9.05 32.25 -3.93
N GLY A 209 9.41 31.32 -3.03
CA GLY A 209 8.58 30.82 -1.94
C GLY A 209 7.56 29.76 -2.37
N ILE A 210 7.68 29.22 -3.59
CA ILE A 210 6.71 28.26 -4.13
C ILE A 210 7.24 26.85 -3.97
N THR A 211 6.39 25.96 -3.46
CA THR A 211 6.72 24.54 -3.29
C THR A 211 6.23 23.73 -4.49
N TYR A 212 7.11 22.89 -5.03
CA TYR A 212 6.85 21.95 -6.12
C TYR A 212 7.24 20.53 -5.69
N ASP A 213 6.80 19.54 -6.46
CA ASP A 213 7.42 18.23 -6.41
C ASP A 213 8.77 18.29 -7.14
N ARG A 214 9.83 17.78 -6.51
CA ARG A 214 11.19 17.74 -7.04
C ARG A 214 11.24 17.25 -8.48
N ARG A 215 10.58 16.11 -8.75
CA ARG A 215 10.66 15.47 -10.07
C ARG A 215 10.11 16.39 -11.16
N ASP A 216 8.98 17.03 -10.90
CA ASP A 216 8.27 17.81 -11.90
C ASP A 216 8.98 19.15 -12.18
N ILE A 217 9.53 19.80 -11.14
CA ILE A 217 10.31 21.03 -11.32
C ILE A 217 11.66 20.76 -12.00
N GLU A 218 12.34 19.67 -11.65
CA GLU A 218 13.57 19.26 -12.32
C GLU A 218 13.32 18.95 -13.80
N GLU A 219 12.22 18.27 -14.12
CA GLU A 219 11.82 18.01 -15.51
C GLU A 219 11.49 19.29 -16.27
N HIS A 220 10.79 20.25 -15.65
CA HIS A 220 10.52 21.57 -16.24
C HIS A 220 11.81 22.34 -16.54
N LEU A 221 12.76 22.39 -15.59
CA LEU A 221 14.03 23.08 -15.77
C LEU A 221 14.86 22.47 -16.91
N LEU A 222 14.82 21.14 -17.07
CA LEU A 222 15.51 20.44 -18.14
C LEU A 222 14.84 20.62 -19.52
N LYS A 223 13.52 20.55 -19.59
CA LYS A 223 12.78 20.48 -20.87
C LYS A 223 12.25 21.82 -21.36
N VAL A 224 11.82 22.69 -20.46
CA VAL A 224 11.11 23.93 -20.80
C VAL A 224 12.05 25.12 -20.69
N GLY A 225 12.73 25.28 -19.56
CA GLY A 225 13.73 26.34 -19.37
C GLY A 225 14.00 26.70 -17.92
N HIS A 226 15.08 27.47 -17.72
CA HIS A 226 15.64 27.86 -16.42
C HIS A 226 14.89 29.04 -15.78
N PHE A 227 13.59 28.87 -15.56
CA PHE A 227 12.74 29.85 -14.91
C PHE A 227 11.63 29.17 -14.09
N ASP A 228 11.18 29.84 -13.05
CA ASP A 228 10.09 29.38 -12.19
C ASP A 228 8.75 29.37 -12.97
N PRO A 229 8.00 28.25 -13.02
CA PRO A 229 6.76 28.14 -13.79
C PRO A 229 5.69 29.20 -13.46
N ILE A 230 5.64 29.65 -12.20
CA ILE A 230 4.63 30.58 -11.70
C ILE A 230 5.16 32.01 -11.69
N THR A 231 6.29 32.27 -11.03
CA THR A 231 6.82 33.64 -10.88
C THR A 231 7.57 34.13 -12.11
N ARG A 232 7.98 33.23 -13.01
CA ARG A 232 8.79 33.52 -14.21
C ARG A 232 10.16 34.13 -13.91
N CYS A 233 10.59 34.12 -12.65
CA CYS A 233 11.94 34.51 -12.26
C CYS A 233 12.96 33.46 -12.74
N PRO A 234 14.21 33.84 -13.04
CA PRO A 234 15.25 32.89 -13.40
C PRO A 234 15.49 31.91 -12.25
N LEU A 235 15.51 30.62 -12.55
CA LEU A 235 15.62 29.54 -11.57
C LEU A 235 16.62 28.49 -12.07
N SER A 236 17.55 28.10 -11.21
CA SER A 236 18.51 27.01 -11.47
C SER A 236 18.35 25.86 -10.49
N PHE A 237 18.92 24.69 -10.83
CA PHE A 237 18.84 23.48 -9.98
C PHE A 237 19.40 23.70 -8.57
N ASP A 238 20.49 24.47 -8.44
CA ASP A 238 21.16 24.71 -7.16
C ASP A 238 20.32 25.53 -6.18
N GLN A 239 19.30 26.23 -6.68
CA GLN A 239 18.41 27.07 -5.88
C GLN A 239 17.23 26.29 -5.29
N LEU A 240 17.06 25.01 -5.63
CA LEU A 240 15.98 24.18 -5.12
C LEU A 240 16.30 23.68 -3.71
N ILE A 241 15.59 24.18 -2.71
CA ILE A 241 15.81 23.82 -1.31
C ILE A 241 14.79 22.76 -0.90
N PRO A 242 15.19 21.61 -0.31
CA PRO A 242 14.25 20.64 0.25
C PRO A 242 13.38 21.28 1.34
N ASN A 243 12.06 21.21 1.20
CA ASN A 243 11.12 21.77 2.16
C ASN A 243 10.74 20.72 3.22
N ALA A 244 11.58 20.57 4.23
CA ALA A 244 11.40 19.58 5.30
C ALA A 244 10.08 19.77 6.08
N ALA A 245 9.68 21.02 6.34
CA ALA A 245 8.43 21.32 7.05
C ALA A 245 7.20 20.82 6.28
N MET A 246 7.15 21.08 4.96
CA MET A 246 6.07 20.54 4.13
C MET A 246 6.11 19.01 4.05
N LYS A 247 7.30 18.40 4.08
CA LYS A 247 7.44 16.94 4.09
C LYS A 247 6.81 16.32 5.33
N GLU A 248 7.06 16.88 6.51
CA GLU A 248 6.41 16.43 7.76
C GLU A 248 4.89 16.56 7.72
N VAL A 249 4.39 17.67 7.17
CA VAL A 249 2.94 17.90 7.01
C VAL A 249 2.33 16.85 6.06
N LEU A 250 2.98 16.57 4.93
CA LEU A 250 2.54 15.59 3.95
C LEU A 250 2.59 14.16 4.54
N ASP A 251 3.66 13.81 5.25
CA ASP A 251 3.81 12.50 5.89
C ASP A 251 2.71 12.27 6.94
N LYS A 252 2.39 13.30 7.73
CA LYS A 252 1.26 13.26 8.66
C LYS A 252 -0.06 13.12 7.92
N TYR A 253 -0.27 13.89 6.86
CA TYR A 253 -1.50 13.81 6.06
C TYR A 253 -1.71 12.43 5.45
N ILE A 254 -0.68 11.81 4.88
CA ILE A 254 -0.72 10.45 4.31
C ILE A 254 -1.00 9.41 5.40
N LYS A 255 -0.45 9.59 6.60
CA LYS A 255 -0.69 8.71 7.74
C LYS A 255 -2.16 8.76 8.18
N ASP A 256 -2.74 9.95 8.23
CA ASP A 256 -4.14 10.17 8.61
C ASP A 256 -5.10 9.81 7.46
N ASN A 257 -4.63 9.90 6.20
CA ASN A 257 -5.38 9.62 4.97
C ASN A 257 -4.65 8.61 4.08
N PRO A 258 -4.65 7.30 4.43
CA PRO A 258 -3.93 6.30 3.65
C PRO A 258 -4.49 6.06 2.23
N TRP A 259 -5.63 6.66 1.91
CA TRP A 259 -6.25 6.66 0.59
C TRP A 259 -5.67 7.68 -0.40
N SER A 260 -4.91 8.66 0.10
CA SER A 260 -4.28 9.73 -0.68
C SER A 260 -3.07 9.27 -1.51
#